data_AF-A0A940QEX4-F1
#
_entry.id   AF-A0A940QEX4-F1
#
_cell.length_a   1.000
_cell.length_b   1.000
_cell.length_c   1.000
_cell.angle_alpha   90.00
_cell.angle_beta   90.00
_cell.angle_gamma   90.00
#
_symmetry.space_group_name_H-M   'P 1'
#
loop_
_entity.id
_entity.type
_entity.pdbx_description
1 polymer ?
#
loop_
_entity_poly.entity_id
_entity_poly.type
_entity_poly.pdbx_seq_one_letter_code
_entity_poly.pdbx_strand_id
1 'polypeptide(L)'
;MKAEIMIPESLTTASIAFVLDVRSERETIIIGSYENIHDYLTKGRNSNDIQVSSRKLGTLAEEMNELAMADNRMEEIIEASNGLYNNISEAQGNKNAEQYISALNGIYSRAPRANMLRNYIIFFIFTNYMRIHKEQSGEHHIFSSETRKSAEKFSAEYNQIIKDMLTSYRNLPKIEETDVHYWDMFRSIGSDSTDYDAHICHYNANGESKVAYITDDSFIGLIQIYSDILNQCNKKVRNCRVCHKLIIVERENDKCLCGNPDCEKKYSSDRNKVAQKKCRSNTINEIYNRFSNNSANFRRNFPNHPEFRQRIDDALKAERKVLLDEKKHLSESSPQDKIDEFQNNCNEAYYRLQALNEKLMEKR
;
A
#
# COMPACT_ATOMS: atom_id res chain seq x y z
N MET A 1 18.08 -21.70 18.35
CA MET A 1 16.89 -22.58 18.27
C MET A 1 16.28 -22.41 16.90
N LYS A 2 16.22 -23.47 16.07
CA LYS A 2 15.34 -23.47 14.90
C LYS A 2 13.91 -23.40 15.45
N ALA A 3 13.08 -22.54 14.88
CA ALA A 3 11.67 -22.50 15.24
C ALA A 3 11.01 -23.72 14.58
N GLU A 4 10.41 -24.60 15.37
CA GLU A 4 9.53 -25.64 14.85
C GLU A 4 8.10 -25.10 14.87
N ILE A 5 7.33 -25.39 13.81
CA ILE A 5 5.87 -25.33 13.83
C ILE A 5 5.46 -26.38 14.85
N MET A 6 5.17 -25.94 16.07
CA MET A 6 4.72 -26.82 17.14
C MET A 6 3.33 -27.31 16.74
N ILE A 7 3.23 -28.63 16.61
CA ILE A 7 2.09 -29.34 16.03
C ILE A 7 0.88 -29.13 16.94
N PRO A 8 -0.24 -28.56 16.44
CA PRO A 8 -1.46 -28.50 17.22
C PRO A 8 -1.86 -29.92 17.65
N GLU A 9 -2.02 -30.16 18.95
CA GLU A 9 -2.64 -31.40 19.44
C GLU A 9 -4.14 -31.43 19.07
N SER A 10 -4.73 -30.27 18.76
CA SER A 10 -6.14 -30.11 18.42
C SER A 10 -6.40 -30.17 16.91
N LEU A 11 -7.48 -30.88 16.53
CA LEU A 11 -8.00 -31.01 15.15
C LEU A 11 -8.72 -29.77 14.61
N THR A 12 -8.44 -28.62 15.22
CA THR A 12 -9.22 -27.40 15.10
C THR A 12 -8.67 -26.55 13.97
N THR A 13 -9.56 -25.79 13.32
CA THR A 13 -9.24 -24.84 12.26
C THR A 13 -8.20 -23.82 12.70
N ALA A 14 -7.45 -23.30 11.73
CA ALA A 14 -6.40 -22.33 12.00
C ALA A 14 -7.04 -20.96 12.17
N SER A 15 -6.73 -20.33 13.29
CA SER A 15 -7.30 -19.04 13.66
C SER A 15 -6.21 -17.99 13.80
N ILE A 16 -6.59 -16.75 13.50
CA ILE A 16 -5.78 -15.57 13.76
C ILE A 16 -6.62 -14.54 14.48
N ALA A 17 -6.06 -13.95 15.52
CA ALA A 17 -6.71 -12.91 16.29
C ALA A 17 -5.94 -11.60 16.26
N PHE A 18 -6.72 -10.52 16.31
CA PHE A 18 -6.24 -9.17 16.29
C PHE A 18 -6.77 -8.38 17.49
N VAL A 19 -5.85 -7.72 18.20
CA VAL A 19 -6.17 -6.75 19.26
C VAL A 19 -5.54 -5.43 18.90
N LEU A 20 -6.37 -4.42 18.64
CA LEU A 20 -5.92 -3.07 18.37
C LEU A 20 -6.01 -2.21 19.64
N ASP A 21 -4.91 -1.59 20.01
CA ASP A 21 -4.88 -0.53 20.99
C ASP A 21 -4.39 0.75 20.32
N VAL A 22 -5.34 1.53 19.81
CA VAL A 22 -5.05 2.78 19.09
C VAL A 22 -4.46 3.83 20.03
N ARG A 23 -4.83 3.84 21.31
CA ARG A 23 -4.33 4.84 22.27
C ARG A 23 -2.84 4.64 22.55
N SER A 24 -2.41 3.38 22.68
CA SER A 24 -0.99 3.07 22.87
C SER A 24 -0.22 2.90 21.55
N GLU A 25 -0.88 3.10 20.39
CA GLU A 25 -0.35 2.81 19.06
C GLU A 25 0.23 1.40 18.94
N ARG A 26 -0.48 0.41 19.49
CA ARG A 26 -0.07 -1.00 19.46
C ARG A 26 -1.11 -1.86 18.76
N GLU A 27 -0.60 -2.90 18.12
CA GLU A 27 -1.38 -3.98 17.57
C GLU A 27 -0.80 -5.31 18.05
N THR A 28 -1.67 -6.25 18.38
CA THR A 28 -1.28 -7.60 18.79
C THR A 28 -1.94 -8.61 17.88
N ILE A 29 -1.11 -9.45 17.28
CA ILE A 29 -1.51 -10.56 16.42
C ILE A 29 -1.25 -11.85 17.16
N ILE A 30 -2.23 -12.75 17.14
CA ILE A 30 -2.16 -14.06 17.79
C ILE A 30 -2.52 -15.11 16.75
N ILE A 31 -1.70 -16.14 16.59
CA ILE A 31 -1.97 -17.29 15.72
C ILE A 31 -2.13 -18.52 16.61
N GLY A 32 -3.09 -19.39 16.30
CA GLY A 32 -3.32 -20.64 17.00
C GLY A 32 -4.67 -21.23 16.60
N SER A 33 -5.18 -22.20 17.35
CA SER A 33 -6.59 -22.59 17.25
C SER A 33 -7.49 -21.61 17.99
N TYR A 34 -8.76 -21.52 17.60
CA TYR A 34 -9.75 -20.69 18.28
C TYR A 34 -9.75 -20.91 19.80
N GLU A 35 -9.80 -22.16 20.27
CA GLU A 35 -9.86 -22.48 21.70
C GLU A 35 -8.61 -22.02 22.43
N ASN A 36 -7.43 -22.22 21.84
CA ASN A 36 -6.16 -21.81 22.45
C ASN A 36 -6.02 -20.29 22.49
N ILE A 37 -6.44 -19.59 21.43
CA ILE A 37 -6.49 -18.13 21.41
C ILE A 37 -7.47 -17.61 22.47
N HIS A 38 -8.67 -18.20 22.54
CA HIS A 38 -9.70 -17.81 23.48
C HIS A 38 -9.24 -18.02 24.94
N ASP A 39 -8.63 -19.17 25.25
CA ASP A 39 -8.10 -19.47 26.58
C ASP A 39 -6.90 -18.58 26.94
N TYR A 40 -6.06 -18.24 25.96
CA TYR A 40 -4.99 -17.26 26.16
C TYR A 40 -5.54 -15.90 26.54
N LEU A 41 -6.53 -15.38 25.79
CA LEU A 41 -7.12 -14.07 26.01
C LEU A 41 -7.91 -13.98 27.33
N THR A 42 -8.73 -14.98 27.62
CA THR A 42 -9.69 -14.94 28.73
C THR A 42 -9.13 -15.49 30.05
N LYS A 43 -8.22 -16.46 29.98
CA LYS A 43 -7.69 -17.17 31.17
C LYS A 43 -6.18 -16.97 31.35
N GLY A 44 -5.49 -16.29 30.42
CA GLY A 44 -4.03 -16.12 30.47
C GLY A 44 -3.25 -17.43 30.30
N ARG A 45 -3.88 -18.47 29.75
CA ARG A 45 -3.25 -19.78 29.57
C ARG A 45 -2.42 -19.79 28.29
N ASN A 46 -1.12 -19.97 28.44
CA ASN A 46 -0.26 -20.20 27.28
C ASN A 46 -0.35 -21.65 26.82
N SER A 47 -0.53 -21.83 25.53
CA SER A 47 -0.31 -23.11 24.85
C SER A 47 1.02 -23.05 24.09
N ASN A 48 1.56 -24.21 23.77
CA ASN A 48 2.71 -24.33 22.89
C ASN A 48 2.40 -23.96 21.43
N ASP A 49 1.12 -24.02 21.07
CA ASP A 49 0.61 -23.89 19.70
C ASP A 49 0.15 -22.46 19.40
N ILE A 50 0.28 -21.54 20.37
CA ILE A 50 0.01 -20.12 20.16
C ILE A 50 1.29 -19.37 19.83
N GLN A 51 1.19 -18.45 18.87
CA GLN A 51 2.20 -17.44 18.63
C GLN A 51 1.59 -16.06 18.84
N VAL A 52 2.19 -15.28 19.74
CA VAL A 52 1.74 -13.93 20.07
C VAL A 52 2.82 -12.93 19.66
N SER A 53 2.42 -11.86 18.98
CA SER A 53 3.30 -10.75 18.63
C SER A 53 2.59 -9.43 18.86
N SER A 54 3.12 -8.60 19.77
CA SER A 54 2.61 -7.25 20.03
C SER A 54 3.61 -6.21 19.56
N ARG A 55 3.22 -5.36 18.62
CA ARG A 55 4.09 -4.40 17.92
C ARG A 55 3.42 -3.05 17.75
N LYS A 56 4.16 -2.12 17.14
CA LYS A 56 3.64 -0.79 16.80
C LYS A 56 2.53 -0.92 15.75
N LEU A 57 1.49 -0.10 15.90
CA LEU A 57 0.43 0.04 14.92
C LEU A 57 1.00 0.30 13.52
N GLY A 58 0.58 -0.51 12.55
CA GLY A 58 1.03 -0.44 11.16
C GLY A 58 2.05 -1.49 10.76
N THR A 59 2.57 -2.29 11.70
CA THR A 59 3.43 -3.42 11.36
C THR A 59 2.70 -4.47 10.48
N LEU A 60 1.39 -4.67 10.64
CA LEU A 60 0.60 -5.55 9.78
C LEU A 60 0.59 -5.04 8.33
N ALA A 61 0.50 -3.72 8.13
CA ALA A 61 0.62 -3.13 6.81
C ALA A 61 2.04 -3.30 6.22
N GLU A 62 3.08 -3.23 7.05
CA GLU A 62 4.45 -3.56 6.66
C GLU A 62 4.59 -5.04 6.26
N GLU A 63 4.02 -5.95 7.05
CA GLU A 63 4.03 -7.39 6.76
C GLU A 63 3.27 -7.73 5.48
N MET A 64 2.14 -7.04 5.20
CA MET A 64 1.43 -7.14 3.92
C MET A 64 2.29 -6.64 2.76
N ASN A 65 3.04 -5.54 2.94
CA ASN A 65 3.96 -5.04 1.91
C ASN A 65 5.09 -6.04 1.62
N GLU A 66 5.66 -6.65 2.66
CA GLU A 66 6.69 -7.69 2.53
C GLU A 66 6.16 -8.92 1.80
N LEU A 67 4.93 -9.32 2.11
CA LEU A 67 4.25 -10.42 1.43
C LEU A 67 3.96 -10.09 -0.04
N ALA A 68 3.56 -8.86 -0.36
CA ALA A 68 3.23 -8.47 -1.73
C ALA A 68 4.46 -8.30 -2.64
N MET A 69 5.66 -8.21 -2.06
CA MET A 69 6.91 -8.25 -2.82
C MET A 69 7.18 -9.66 -3.33
N ALA A 70 7.70 -9.79 -4.56
CA ALA A 70 8.19 -11.06 -5.08
C ALA A 70 9.38 -11.54 -4.22
N ASP A 71 9.09 -12.39 -3.23
CA ASP A 71 10.05 -13.08 -2.37
C ASP A 71 9.88 -14.58 -2.57
N ASN A 72 10.97 -15.28 -2.87
CA ASN A 72 11.03 -16.72 -3.12
C ASN A 72 10.38 -17.55 -2.00
N ARG A 73 10.32 -17.01 -0.77
CA ARG A 73 9.69 -17.69 0.37
C ARG A 73 8.22 -18.03 0.13
N MET A 74 7.46 -17.17 -0.55
CA MET A 74 6.05 -17.46 -0.84
C MET A 74 5.92 -18.52 -1.94
N GLU A 75 6.86 -18.57 -2.88
CA GLU A 75 6.94 -19.64 -3.88
C GLU A 75 7.26 -20.98 -3.21
N GLU A 76 8.21 -21.02 -2.28
CA GLU A 76 8.54 -22.21 -1.48
C GLU A 76 7.34 -22.69 -0.64
N ILE A 77 6.55 -21.78 -0.06
CA ILE A 77 5.32 -22.13 0.67
C ILE A 77 4.29 -22.77 -0.27
N ILE A 78 4.10 -22.20 -1.47
CA ILE A 78 3.17 -22.72 -2.49
C ILE A 78 3.63 -24.11 -2.96
N GLU A 79 4.93 -24.28 -3.23
CA GLU A 79 5.51 -25.55 -3.64
C GLU A 79 5.33 -26.63 -2.56
N ALA A 80 5.63 -26.30 -1.31
CA ALA A 80 5.41 -27.21 -0.18
C ALA A 80 3.93 -27.60 -0.04
N SER A 81 3.00 -26.64 -0.20
CA SER A 81 1.57 -26.92 -0.18
C SER A 81 1.11 -27.85 -1.31
N ASN A 82 1.64 -27.68 -2.52
CA ASN A 82 1.35 -28.58 -3.65
C ASN A 82 1.88 -30.00 -3.38
N GLY A 83 3.05 -30.10 -2.73
CA GLY A 83 3.59 -31.36 -2.27
C GLY A 83 2.71 -32.10 -1.27
N LEU A 84 2.16 -31.36 -0.29
CA LEU A 84 1.19 -31.89 0.68
C LEU A 84 -0.13 -32.31 0.02
N TYR A 85 -0.62 -31.54 -0.95
CA TYR A 85 -1.77 -31.92 -1.77
C TYR A 85 -1.53 -33.25 -2.50
N ASN A 86 -0.37 -33.39 -3.16
CA ASN A 86 -0.03 -34.62 -3.89
C ASN A 86 0.00 -35.82 -2.94
N ASN A 87 0.54 -35.64 -1.73
CA ASN A 87 0.57 -36.67 -0.69
C ASN A 87 -0.84 -37.18 -0.32
N ILE A 88 -1.81 -36.28 -0.13
CA ILE A 88 -3.22 -36.63 0.08
C ILE A 88 -3.79 -37.35 -1.15
N SER A 89 -3.56 -36.81 -2.34
CA SER A 89 -4.14 -37.32 -3.59
C SER A 89 -3.67 -38.73 -3.95
N GLU A 90 -2.42 -39.07 -3.61
CA GLU A 90 -1.82 -40.38 -3.87
C GLU A 90 -2.06 -41.37 -2.72
N ALA A 91 -2.77 -40.97 -1.65
CA ALA A 91 -2.95 -41.72 -0.42
C ALA A 91 -1.62 -42.25 0.16
N GLN A 92 -0.54 -41.49 -0.05
CA GLN A 92 0.77 -41.81 0.48
C GLN A 92 0.78 -41.33 1.92
N GLY A 93 0.92 -42.23 2.90
CA GLY A 93 1.03 -41.81 4.30
C GLY A 93 2.19 -40.81 4.55
N ASN A 94 2.33 -40.35 5.80
CA ASN A 94 3.22 -39.25 6.23
C ASN A 94 4.68 -39.25 5.72
N LYS A 95 5.26 -40.38 5.28
CA LYS A 95 6.69 -40.47 4.91
C LYS A 95 7.10 -39.51 3.80
N ASN A 96 6.20 -39.19 2.87
CA ASN A 96 6.50 -38.27 1.76
C ASN A 96 6.11 -36.81 2.07
N ALA A 97 5.42 -36.57 3.19
CA ALA A 97 5.04 -35.23 3.63
C ALA A 97 6.16 -34.52 4.43
N GLU A 98 7.06 -35.30 5.06
CA GLU A 98 8.13 -34.77 5.93
C GLU A 98 9.00 -33.71 5.25
N GLN A 99 9.35 -33.88 3.97
CA GLN A 99 10.15 -32.89 3.25
C GLN A 99 9.44 -31.54 3.09
N TYR A 100 8.14 -31.56 2.82
CA TYR A 100 7.33 -30.36 2.65
C TYR A 100 7.05 -29.69 4.00
N ILE A 101 6.80 -30.49 5.04
CA ILE A 101 6.70 -30.00 6.42
C ILE A 101 8.02 -29.37 6.87
N SER A 102 9.16 -29.98 6.54
CA SER A 102 10.48 -29.42 6.85
C SER A 102 10.74 -28.11 6.10
N ALA A 103 10.27 -27.97 4.86
CA ALA A 103 10.38 -26.71 4.11
C ALA A 103 9.56 -25.60 4.80
N LEU A 104 8.30 -25.88 5.14
CA LEU A 104 7.44 -24.94 5.87
C LEU A 104 8.05 -24.54 7.23
N ASN A 105 8.59 -25.51 7.98
CA ASN A 105 9.32 -25.28 9.23
C ASN A 105 10.55 -24.39 9.05
N GLY A 106 11.26 -24.54 7.93
CA GLY A 106 12.43 -23.71 7.62
C GLY A 106 12.09 -22.23 7.43
N ILE A 107 10.87 -21.93 7.00
CA ILE A 107 10.40 -20.56 6.73
C ILE A 107 9.69 -19.97 7.96
N TYR A 108 8.96 -20.81 8.72
CA TYR A 108 8.27 -20.39 9.93
C TYR A 108 9.23 -19.85 10.99
N SER A 109 8.89 -18.72 11.60
CA SER A 109 9.79 -18.05 12.55
C SER A 109 9.08 -17.53 13.78
N ARG A 110 9.57 -17.90 14.97
CA ARG A 110 9.13 -17.30 16.24
C ARG A 110 9.94 -16.07 16.65
N ALA A 111 10.75 -15.52 15.74
CA ALA A 111 11.53 -14.32 16.04
C ALA A 111 10.62 -13.12 16.37
N PRO A 112 11.04 -12.19 17.24
CA PRO A 112 10.23 -11.03 17.63
C PRO A 112 9.79 -10.14 16.46
N ARG A 113 10.49 -10.20 15.31
CA ARG A 113 10.22 -9.48 14.07
C ARG A 113 9.78 -10.39 12.91
N ALA A 114 9.37 -11.63 13.21
CA ALA A 114 8.85 -12.54 12.19
C ALA A 114 7.57 -11.98 11.56
N ASN A 115 7.38 -12.21 10.27
CA ASN A 115 6.16 -11.82 9.57
C ASN A 115 5.02 -12.74 10.02
N MET A 116 4.10 -12.22 10.83
CA MET A 116 3.00 -12.98 11.42
C MET A 116 2.00 -13.45 10.36
N LEU A 117 1.74 -12.64 9.32
CA LEU A 117 0.87 -13.08 8.23
C LEU A 117 1.44 -14.28 7.46
N ARG A 118 2.75 -14.28 7.20
CA ARG A 118 3.44 -15.44 6.60
C ARG A 118 3.33 -16.67 7.51
N ASN A 119 3.58 -16.50 8.80
CA ASN A 119 3.45 -17.58 9.77
C ASN A 119 2.02 -18.12 9.85
N TYR A 120 1.02 -17.25 9.71
CA TYR A 120 -0.38 -17.66 9.69
C TYR A 120 -0.69 -18.51 8.44
N ILE A 121 -0.23 -18.10 7.25
CA ILE A 121 -0.36 -18.90 6.02
C ILE A 121 0.26 -20.29 6.22
N ILE A 122 1.47 -20.36 6.78
CA ILE A 122 2.15 -21.63 7.05
C ILE A 122 1.38 -22.47 8.06
N PHE A 123 0.92 -21.87 9.16
CA PHE A 123 0.15 -22.55 10.20
C PHE A 123 -1.18 -23.07 9.66
N PHE A 124 -1.84 -22.29 8.81
CA PHE A 124 -3.09 -22.65 8.13
C PHE A 124 -2.92 -23.85 7.19
N ILE A 125 -1.89 -23.83 6.33
CA ILE A 125 -1.54 -24.93 5.42
C ILE A 125 -1.31 -26.21 6.22
N PHE A 126 -0.48 -26.11 7.27
CA PHE A 126 -0.10 -27.26 8.08
C PHE A 126 -1.29 -27.86 8.83
N THR A 127 -2.10 -27.03 9.49
CA THR A 127 -3.25 -27.47 10.29
C THR A 127 -4.31 -28.15 9.43
N ASN A 128 -4.61 -27.57 8.26
CA ASN A 128 -5.58 -28.16 7.33
C ASN A 128 -5.07 -29.47 6.71
N TYR A 129 -3.77 -29.58 6.40
CA TYR A 129 -3.19 -30.85 5.95
C TYR A 129 -3.34 -31.93 7.02
N MET A 130 -2.97 -31.64 8.27
CA MET A 130 -3.04 -32.61 9.37
C MET A 130 -4.47 -33.08 9.65
N ARG A 131 -5.44 -32.16 9.62
CA ARG A 131 -6.87 -32.47 9.77
C ARG A 131 -7.34 -33.42 8.68
N ILE A 132 -7.17 -33.02 7.42
CA ILE A 132 -7.65 -33.77 6.24
C ILE A 132 -6.95 -35.13 6.12
N HIS A 133 -5.63 -35.19 6.31
CA HIS A 133 -4.87 -36.44 6.22
C HIS A 133 -5.29 -37.44 7.32
N LYS A 134 -5.62 -36.96 8.53
CA LYS A 134 -6.12 -37.82 9.62
C LYS A 134 -7.53 -38.35 9.32
N GLU A 135 -8.43 -37.50 8.83
CA GLU A 135 -9.78 -37.89 8.40
C GLU A 135 -9.71 -38.95 7.29
N GLN A 136 -8.88 -38.72 6.28
CA GLN A 136 -8.61 -39.67 5.20
C GLN A 136 -8.06 -41.01 5.72
N SER A 137 -7.08 -40.96 6.62
CA SER A 137 -6.49 -42.16 7.23
C SER A 137 -7.53 -42.96 8.04
N GLY A 138 -8.48 -42.28 8.69
CA GLY A 138 -9.60 -42.91 9.39
C GLY A 138 -10.59 -43.61 8.45
N GLU A 139 -10.83 -43.07 7.25
CA GLU A 139 -11.70 -43.68 6.23
C GLU A 139 -11.03 -44.88 5.52
N HIS A 140 -9.69 -44.93 5.46
CA HIS A 140 -8.95 -46.00 4.78
C HIS A 140 -9.12 -47.41 5.39
N HIS A 141 -9.70 -47.51 6.59
CA HIS A 141 -10.02 -48.80 7.21
C HIS A 141 -11.28 -49.48 6.63
N ILE A 142 -12.00 -48.84 5.70
CA ILE A 142 -13.35 -49.27 5.32
C ILE A 142 -13.38 -50.06 3.99
N PHE A 143 -12.79 -49.63 2.85
CA PHE A 143 -12.65 -50.47 1.62
C PHE A 143 -11.56 -49.96 0.64
N SER A 144 -10.83 -50.87 -0.03
CA SER A 144 -9.70 -50.55 -0.94
C SER A 144 -10.09 -49.90 -2.29
N SER A 145 -11.32 -50.14 -2.77
CA SER A 145 -11.88 -49.50 -3.97
C SER A 145 -12.45 -48.11 -3.69
N GLU A 146 -12.74 -47.78 -2.42
CA GLU A 146 -13.22 -46.48 -1.96
C GLU A 146 -12.07 -45.52 -1.62
N THR A 147 -10.88 -46.06 -1.33
CA THR A 147 -9.66 -45.30 -1.00
C THR A 147 -9.34 -44.22 -2.05
N ARG A 148 -9.47 -44.54 -3.35
CA ARG A 148 -9.16 -43.58 -4.42
C ARG A 148 -10.19 -42.45 -4.52
N LYS A 149 -11.48 -42.77 -4.38
CA LYS A 149 -12.56 -41.76 -4.37
C LYS A 149 -12.49 -40.87 -3.13
N SER A 150 -12.15 -41.46 -1.98
CA SER A 150 -11.88 -40.76 -0.72
C SER A 150 -10.68 -39.83 -0.87
N ALA A 151 -9.57 -40.29 -1.45
CA ALA A 151 -8.39 -39.45 -1.73
C ALA A 151 -8.68 -38.29 -2.70
N GLU A 152 -9.41 -38.53 -3.78
CA GLU A 152 -9.84 -37.49 -4.71
C GLU A 152 -10.68 -36.42 -3.98
N LYS A 153 -11.66 -36.83 -3.17
CA LYS A 153 -12.50 -35.92 -2.36
C LYS A 153 -11.66 -35.06 -1.41
N PHE A 154 -10.83 -35.68 -0.58
CA PHE A 154 -10.02 -34.98 0.43
C PHE A 154 -8.96 -34.07 -0.19
N SER A 155 -8.33 -34.51 -1.29
CA SER A 155 -7.38 -33.65 -2.02
C SER A 155 -8.08 -32.44 -2.64
N ALA A 156 -9.29 -32.60 -3.18
CA ALA A 156 -10.07 -31.50 -3.73
C ALA A 156 -10.48 -30.50 -2.64
N GLU A 157 -10.91 -30.99 -1.47
CA GLU A 157 -11.20 -30.16 -0.30
C GLU A 157 -9.97 -29.36 0.13
N TYR A 158 -8.82 -30.03 0.36
CA TYR A 158 -7.58 -29.37 0.74
C TYR A 158 -7.16 -28.31 -0.29
N ASN A 159 -7.16 -28.66 -1.57
CA ASN A 159 -6.77 -27.74 -2.63
C ASN A 159 -7.67 -26.51 -2.67
N GLN A 160 -8.98 -26.68 -2.47
CA GLN A 160 -9.92 -25.57 -2.47
C GLN A 160 -9.65 -24.63 -1.28
N ILE A 161 -9.50 -25.17 -0.06
CA ILE A 161 -9.19 -24.42 1.16
C ILE A 161 -7.90 -23.60 0.99
N ILE A 162 -6.82 -24.24 0.50
CA ILE A 162 -5.55 -23.54 0.28
C ILE A 162 -5.69 -22.49 -0.83
N LYS A 163 -6.40 -22.79 -1.92
CA LYS A 163 -6.60 -21.86 -3.03
C LYS A 163 -7.34 -20.61 -2.56
N ASP A 164 -8.34 -20.73 -1.70
CA ASP A 164 -9.10 -19.59 -1.18
C ASP A 164 -8.21 -18.69 -0.29
N MET A 165 -7.41 -19.32 0.58
CA MET A 165 -6.40 -18.61 1.38
C MET A 165 -5.37 -17.88 0.51
N LEU A 166 -4.82 -18.55 -0.50
CA LEU A 166 -3.77 -17.99 -1.36
C LEU A 166 -4.31 -16.98 -2.38
N THR A 167 -5.58 -17.08 -2.80
CA THR A 167 -6.22 -16.08 -3.68
C THR A 167 -6.25 -14.73 -2.98
N SER A 168 -6.56 -14.73 -1.68
CA SER A 168 -6.54 -13.56 -0.83
C SER A 168 -5.16 -12.90 -0.76
N TYR A 169 -4.09 -13.70 -0.71
CA TYR A 169 -2.71 -13.23 -0.82
C TYR A 169 -2.37 -12.71 -2.23
N ARG A 170 -2.79 -13.40 -3.30
CA ARG A 170 -2.52 -12.98 -4.69
C ARG A 170 -3.13 -11.62 -5.03
N ASN A 171 -4.20 -11.25 -4.33
CA ASN A 171 -4.86 -9.96 -4.45
C ASN A 171 -4.16 -8.84 -3.65
N LEU A 172 -3.07 -9.13 -2.92
CA LEU A 172 -2.22 -8.10 -2.35
C LEU A 172 -1.52 -7.32 -3.47
N PRO A 173 -1.38 -5.99 -3.33
CA PRO A 173 -0.88 -5.12 -4.40
C PRO A 173 0.60 -5.41 -4.72
N LYS A 174 0.88 -6.00 -5.88
CA LYS A 174 2.26 -6.18 -6.36
C LYS A 174 2.86 -4.83 -6.76
N ILE A 175 4.08 -4.55 -6.30
CA ILE A 175 4.73 -3.24 -6.41
C ILE A 175 5.11 -2.87 -7.88
N GLU A 176 5.22 -3.85 -8.78
CA GLU A 176 5.83 -3.65 -10.11
C GLU A 176 4.89 -3.14 -11.21
N GLU A 177 3.58 -3.16 -11.02
CA GLU A 177 2.67 -2.68 -12.06
C GLU A 177 2.50 -1.15 -11.97
N THR A 178 3.07 -0.44 -12.93
CA THR A 178 3.07 1.02 -13.06
C THR A 178 1.68 1.66 -13.21
N ASP A 179 0.61 0.88 -13.08
CA ASP A 179 -0.79 1.28 -13.18
C ASP A 179 -1.67 0.64 -12.07
N VAL A 180 -1.09 0.34 -10.88
CA VAL A 180 -1.88 -0.14 -9.73
C VAL A 180 -2.73 1.01 -9.19
N HIS A 181 -3.89 1.21 -9.82
CA HIS A 181 -5.03 1.82 -9.19
C HIS A 181 -5.44 0.93 -7.99
N TYR A 182 -4.86 1.27 -6.84
CA TYR A 182 -5.33 1.00 -5.49
C TYR A 182 -5.18 -0.44 -4.99
N TRP A 183 -4.67 -0.59 -3.78
CA TRP A 183 -5.33 -1.53 -2.88
C TRP A 183 -6.67 -0.88 -2.48
N ASP A 184 -7.66 -1.04 -3.36
CA ASP A 184 -9.04 -0.82 -3.00
C ASP A 184 -9.50 -2.16 -2.42
N MET A 185 -9.33 -2.31 -1.12
CA MET A 185 -9.74 -3.49 -0.38
C MET A 185 -11.15 -3.97 -0.79
N PHE A 186 -12.07 -3.04 -1.07
CA PHE A 186 -13.44 -3.35 -1.52
C PHE A 186 -13.51 -3.90 -2.96
N ARG A 187 -12.58 -3.54 -3.84
CA ARG A 187 -12.47 -4.15 -5.18
C ARG A 187 -11.71 -5.48 -5.15
N SER A 188 -10.65 -5.57 -4.34
CA SER A 188 -9.79 -6.75 -4.23
C SER A 188 -10.46 -7.94 -3.53
N ILE A 189 -11.49 -7.68 -2.72
CA ILE A 189 -12.30 -8.71 -2.03
C ILE A 189 -13.50 -9.15 -2.89
N GLY A 190 -13.67 -8.58 -4.08
CA GLY A 190 -14.84 -8.79 -4.92
C GLY A 190 -16.04 -7.96 -4.43
N SER A 191 -16.90 -7.56 -5.37
CA SER A 191 -18.18 -6.89 -5.07
C SER A 191 -19.23 -7.86 -4.49
N ASP A 192 -18.90 -9.15 -4.44
CA ASP A 192 -19.78 -10.17 -3.90
C ASP A 192 -19.67 -10.15 -2.38
N SER A 193 -20.83 -10.19 -1.70
CA SER A 193 -20.91 -10.31 -0.25
C SER A 193 -20.15 -11.56 0.19
N THR A 194 -18.91 -11.38 0.61
CA THR A 194 -18.12 -12.42 1.27
C THR A 194 -18.52 -12.38 2.75
N ASP A 195 -19.51 -13.18 3.10
CA ASP A 195 -19.77 -13.48 4.49
C ASP A 195 -18.58 -14.27 5.02
N TYR A 196 -17.95 -13.78 6.08
CA TYR A 196 -16.90 -14.49 6.81
C TYR A 196 -17.28 -14.56 8.27
N ASP A 197 -17.01 -15.70 8.88
CA ASP A 197 -17.24 -15.88 10.31
C ASP A 197 -16.11 -15.23 11.10
N ALA A 198 -16.49 -14.38 12.04
CA ALA A 198 -15.57 -13.73 12.96
C ALA A 198 -16.12 -13.81 14.38
N HIS A 199 -15.26 -14.19 15.32
CA HIS A 199 -15.57 -14.21 16.74
C HIS A 199 -15.07 -12.94 17.40
N ILE A 200 -15.92 -12.30 18.20
CA ILE A 200 -15.55 -11.13 18.99
C ILE A 200 -15.40 -11.58 20.44
N CYS A 201 -14.19 -11.49 20.97
CA CYS A 201 -13.85 -11.86 22.33
C CYS A 201 -13.60 -10.59 23.17
N HIS A 202 -14.48 -10.35 24.14
CA HIS A 202 -14.29 -9.33 25.17
C HIS A 202 -13.55 -9.93 26.36
N TYR A 203 -12.45 -9.32 26.77
CA TYR A 203 -11.64 -9.80 27.89
C TYR A 203 -11.06 -8.63 28.69
N ASN A 204 -10.73 -8.88 29.95
CA ASN A 204 -10.08 -7.89 30.80
C ASN A 204 -8.58 -8.17 30.84
N ALA A 205 -7.76 -7.18 30.49
CA ALA A 205 -6.31 -7.26 30.61
C ALA A 205 -5.78 -5.99 31.24
N ASN A 206 -4.98 -6.15 32.30
CA ASN A 206 -4.39 -5.04 33.06
C ASN A 206 -5.42 -4.03 33.59
N GLY A 207 -6.62 -4.49 33.96
CA GLY A 207 -7.70 -3.62 34.47
C GLY A 207 -8.48 -2.86 33.39
N GLU A 208 -8.17 -3.07 32.11
CA GLU A 208 -8.87 -2.48 30.98
C GLU A 208 -9.66 -3.54 30.20
N SER A 209 -10.88 -3.17 29.78
CA SER A 209 -11.66 -3.98 28.85
C SER A 209 -11.05 -3.89 27.46
N LYS A 210 -10.70 -5.05 26.89
CA LYS A 210 -10.12 -5.19 25.56
C LYS A 210 -11.04 -6.04 24.69
N VAL A 211 -10.92 -5.84 23.38
CA VAL A 211 -11.64 -6.60 22.37
C VAL A 211 -10.62 -7.24 21.45
N ALA A 212 -10.75 -8.55 21.28
CA ALA A 212 -10.04 -9.30 20.25
C ALA A 212 -11.04 -9.72 19.17
N TYR A 213 -10.61 -9.62 17.92
CA TYR A 213 -11.35 -10.12 16.77
C TYR A 213 -10.62 -11.34 16.25
N ILE A 214 -11.30 -12.47 16.17
CA ILE A 214 -10.72 -13.76 15.79
C ILE A 214 -11.40 -14.20 14.51
N THR A 215 -10.61 -14.54 13.51
CA THR A 215 -11.09 -15.07 12.23
C THR A 215 -10.56 -16.47 12.05
N ASP A 216 -11.46 -17.39 11.74
CA ASP A 216 -11.12 -18.76 11.43
C ASP A 216 -10.98 -18.89 9.92
N ASP A 217 -9.87 -19.48 9.48
CA ASP A 217 -9.63 -19.85 8.09
C ASP A 217 -9.78 -18.74 7.02
N SER A 218 -9.82 -17.45 7.44
CA SER A 218 -10.11 -16.33 6.54
C SER A 218 -9.09 -15.19 6.66
N PHE A 219 -8.18 -15.12 5.70
CA PHE A 219 -7.26 -13.98 5.55
C PHE A 219 -7.97 -12.69 5.15
N ILE A 220 -9.01 -12.79 4.32
CA ILE A 220 -9.83 -11.65 3.88
C ILE A 220 -10.55 -11.02 5.08
N GLY A 221 -11.17 -11.86 5.92
CA GLY A 221 -11.87 -11.40 7.12
C GLY A 221 -10.95 -10.63 8.06
N LEU A 222 -9.71 -11.12 8.25
CA LEU A 222 -8.71 -10.42 9.05
C LEU A 222 -8.45 -9.00 8.53
N ILE A 223 -8.27 -8.85 7.21
CA ILE A 223 -7.92 -7.56 6.63
C ILE A 223 -9.11 -6.59 6.66
N GLN A 224 -10.34 -7.09 6.43
CA GLN A 224 -11.56 -6.27 6.52
C GLN A 224 -11.76 -5.74 7.93
N ILE A 225 -11.70 -6.61 8.93
CA ILE A 225 -11.81 -6.22 10.35
C ILE A 225 -10.73 -5.18 10.69
N TYR A 226 -9.48 -5.41 10.28
CA TYR A 226 -8.39 -4.47 10.53
C TYR A 226 -8.68 -3.07 9.97
N SER A 227 -9.14 -3.01 8.72
CA SER A 227 -9.50 -1.76 8.04
C SER A 227 -10.71 -1.08 8.70
N ASP A 228 -11.72 -1.84 9.10
CA ASP A 228 -12.93 -1.31 9.74
C ASP A 228 -12.63 -0.70 11.11
N ILE A 229 -11.82 -1.37 11.93
CA ILE A 229 -11.39 -0.82 13.23
C ILE A 229 -10.57 0.45 13.00
N LEU A 230 -9.63 0.46 12.06
CA LEU A 230 -8.85 1.67 11.73
C LEU A 230 -9.76 2.81 11.28
N ASN A 231 -10.75 2.54 10.43
CA ASN A 231 -11.72 3.53 9.96
C ASN A 231 -12.53 4.14 11.12
N GLN A 232 -12.97 3.32 12.08
CA GLN A 232 -13.64 3.78 13.30
C GLN A 232 -12.72 4.68 14.15
N CYS A 233 -11.42 4.46 14.08
CA CYS A 233 -10.40 5.22 14.80
C CYS A 233 -9.85 6.43 14.01
N ASN A 234 -10.57 6.90 12.99
CA ASN A 234 -10.19 8.00 12.10
C ASN A 234 -8.85 7.80 11.35
N LYS A 235 -8.39 6.55 11.25
CA LYS A 235 -7.21 6.16 10.47
C LYS A 235 -7.65 5.39 9.23
N LYS A 236 -6.82 5.36 8.20
CA LYS A 236 -7.05 4.61 6.96
C LYS A 236 -5.77 3.97 6.48
N VAL A 237 -5.91 2.76 5.94
CA VAL A 237 -4.84 2.16 5.14
C VAL A 237 -4.89 2.77 3.73
N ARG A 238 -3.77 3.30 3.26
CA ARG A 238 -3.58 3.92 1.95
C ARG A 238 -2.25 3.50 1.35
N ASN A 239 -2.04 3.77 0.07
CA ASN A 239 -0.74 3.62 -0.56
C ASN A 239 0.06 4.93 -0.47
N CYS A 240 1.38 4.81 -0.28
CA CYS A 240 2.29 5.92 -0.45
C CYS A 240 2.24 6.41 -1.91
N ARG A 241 2.05 7.72 -2.14
CA ARG A 241 1.97 8.30 -3.50
C ARG A 241 3.24 8.13 -4.34
N VAL A 242 4.35 7.74 -3.72
CA VAL A 242 5.66 7.69 -4.38
C VAL A 242 6.22 6.28 -4.53
N CYS A 243 6.21 5.50 -3.44
CA CYS A 243 6.72 4.13 -3.45
C CYS A 243 5.61 3.07 -3.40
N HIS A 244 4.35 3.49 -3.38
CA HIS A 244 3.16 2.63 -3.47
C HIS A 244 2.95 1.62 -2.33
N LYS A 245 3.86 1.54 -1.35
CA LYS A 245 3.69 0.73 -0.13
C LYS A 245 2.43 1.13 0.64
N LEU A 246 1.74 0.15 1.22
CA LEU A 246 0.66 0.33 2.19
C LEU A 246 1.20 1.07 3.42
N ILE A 247 0.45 2.07 3.85
CA ILE A 247 0.73 2.96 4.99
C ILE A 247 -0.56 3.22 5.75
N ILE A 248 -0.43 3.46 7.05
CA ILE A 248 -1.54 3.97 7.86
C ILE A 248 -1.41 5.47 7.95
N VAL A 249 -2.49 6.17 7.62
CA VAL A 249 -2.57 7.63 7.69
C VAL A 249 -3.82 8.06 8.43
N GLU A 250 -3.78 9.25 9.01
CA GLU A 250 -5.01 9.92 9.46
C GLU A 250 -5.94 10.13 8.26
N ARG A 251 -7.25 10.07 8.50
CA ARG A 251 -8.27 10.21 7.45
C ARG A 251 -8.18 11.54 6.70
N GLU A 252 -7.74 12.58 7.38
CA GLU A 252 -7.58 13.94 6.84
C GLU A 252 -6.23 14.18 6.15
N ASN A 253 -5.29 13.22 6.25
CA ASN A 253 -3.98 13.36 5.64
C ASN A 253 -4.04 13.04 4.14
N ASP A 254 -4.19 14.09 3.33
CA ASP A 254 -4.20 13.97 1.88
C ASP A 254 -2.83 13.63 1.27
N LYS A 255 -1.74 13.85 2.00
CA LYS A 255 -0.38 13.71 1.43
C LYS A 255 -0.04 12.26 1.12
N CYS A 256 -0.51 11.31 1.94
CA CYS A 256 -0.31 9.87 1.80
C CYS A 256 1.16 9.49 1.46
N LEU A 257 2.09 9.70 2.40
CA LEU A 257 3.51 9.35 2.25
C LEU A 257 4.01 8.44 3.38
N CYS A 258 4.90 7.50 3.06
CA CYS A 258 5.42 6.48 3.98
C CYS A 258 6.50 6.96 4.95
N GLY A 259 6.70 8.27 5.10
CA GLY A 259 7.73 8.85 5.97
C GLY A 259 9.18 8.67 5.48
N ASN A 260 9.43 7.87 4.43
CA ASN A 260 10.76 7.76 3.83
C ASN A 260 11.20 9.13 3.26
N PRO A 261 12.37 9.67 3.66
CA PRO A 261 12.87 10.97 3.18
C PRO A 261 12.96 11.08 1.66
N ASP A 262 13.24 9.99 0.95
CA ASP A 262 13.34 10.02 -0.50
C ASP A 262 11.97 10.12 -1.17
N CYS A 263 10.93 9.52 -0.56
CA CYS A 263 9.55 9.70 -0.99
C CYS A 263 9.10 11.15 -0.79
N GLU A 264 9.45 11.74 0.35
CA GLU A 264 9.14 13.13 0.67
C GLU A 264 9.81 14.12 -0.32
N LYS A 265 11.09 13.91 -0.63
CA LYS A 265 11.84 14.69 -1.63
C LYS A 265 11.22 14.57 -3.02
N LYS A 266 10.94 13.35 -3.48
CA LYS A 266 10.37 13.10 -4.81
C LYS A 266 8.97 13.72 -4.93
N TYR A 267 8.10 13.54 -3.93
CA TYR A 267 6.78 14.15 -3.89
C TYR A 267 6.85 15.69 -3.99
N SER A 268 7.74 16.31 -3.22
CA SER A 268 7.93 17.76 -3.22
C SER A 268 8.44 18.28 -4.57
N SER A 269 9.40 17.56 -5.18
CA SER A 269 9.89 17.85 -6.53
C SER A 269 8.76 17.78 -7.57
N ASP A 270 7.96 16.72 -7.55
CA ASP A 270 6.89 16.53 -8.53
C ASP A 270 5.77 17.56 -8.35
N ARG A 271 5.42 17.89 -7.11
CA ARG A 271 4.49 18.99 -6.81
C ARG A 271 5.01 20.33 -7.35
N ASN A 272 6.31 20.61 -7.19
CA ASN A 272 6.93 21.82 -7.74
C ASN A 272 6.92 21.83 -9.26
N LYS A 273 7.19 20.70 -9.93
CA LYS A 273 7.08 20.59 -11.40
C LYS A 273 5.65 20.84 -11.88
N VAL A 274 4.64 20.29 -11.20
CA VAL A 274 3.23 20.52 -11.52
C VAL A 274 2.86 21.99 -11.31
N ALA A 275 3.29 22.60 -10.20
CA ALA A 275 3.06 24.02 -9.94
C ALA A 275 3.74 24.92 -11.00
N GLN A 276 4.97 24.60 -11.39
CA GLN A 276 5.67 25.28 -12.48
C GLN A 276 4.96 25.10 -13.82
N LYS A 277 4.46 23.89 -14.13
CA LYS A 277 3.71 23.60 -15.35
C LYS A 277 2.41 24.40 -15.40
N LYS A 278 1.64 24.42 -14.30
CA LYS A 278 0.43 25.26 -14.17
C LYS A 278 0.72 26.75 -14.30
N CYS A 279 1.84 27.20 -13.72
CA CYS A 279 2.27 28.59 -13.86
C CYS A 279 2.64 28.92 -15.32
N ARG A 280 3.25 27.98 -16.04
CA ARG A 280 3.60 28.15 -17.46
C ARG A 280 2.39 28.08 -18.40
N SER A 281 1.38 27.27 -18.09
CA SER A 281 0.15 27.13 -18.89
C SER A 281 -0.90 28.21 -18.62
N ASN A 282 -0.59 29.20 -17.79
CA ASN A 282 -1.51 30.29 -17.48
C ASN A 282 -1.42 31.34 -18.59
N THR A 283 -2.52 31.55 -19.31
CA THR A 283 -2.62 32.47 -20.45
C THR A 283 -2.08 33.88 -20.14
N ILE A 284 -2.35 34.41 -18.95
CA ILE A 284 -1.86 35.73 -18.51
C ILE A 284 -0.33 35.71 -18.32
N ASN A 285 0.21 34.61 -17.79
CA ASN A 285 1.65 34.43 -17.70
C ASN A 285 2.30 34.26 -19.07
N GLU A 286 1.66 33.55 -20.00
CA GLU A 286 2.15 33.38 -21.37
C GLU A 286 2.22 34.73 -22.12
N ILE A 287 1.16 35.55 -22.02
CA ILE A 287 1.11 36.91 -22.59
C ILE A 287 2.29 37.76 -22.09
N TYR A 288 2.47 37.85 -20.77
CA TYR A 288 3.55 38.63 -20.17
C TYR A 288 4.94 38.08 -20.54
N ASN A 289 5.11 36.76 -20.54
CA ASN A 289 6.38 36.12 -20.89
C ASN A 289 6.77 36.38 -22.35
N ARG A 290 5.80 36.43 -23.27
CA ARG A 290 6.03 36.78 -24.68
C ARG A 290 6.61 38.18 -24.81
N PHE A 291 6.01 39.18 -24.15
CA PHE A 291 6.55 40.54 -24.07
C PHE A 291 7.99 40.55 -23.52
N SER A 292 8.21 39.90 -22.37
CA SER A 292 9.52 39.92 -21.69
C SER A 292 10.62 39.27 -22.52
N ASN A 293 10.32 38.17 -23.22
CA ASN A 293 11.29 37.46 -24.05
C ASN A 293 11.61 38.21 -25.35
N ASN A 294 10.59 38.75 -26.02
CA ASN A 294 10.78 39.48 -27.27
C ASN A 294 11.60 40.76 -27.04
N SER A 295 11.34 41.47 -25.95
CA SER A 295 12.01 42.73 -25.61
C SER A 295 13.42 42.57 -25.02
N ALA A 296 13.78 41.37 -24.52
CA ALA A 296 15.09 41.10 -23.91
C ALA A 296 16.26 41.23 -24.90
N ASN A 297 16.00 41.07 -26.21
CA ASN A 297 17.04 41.10 -27.23
C ASN A 297 17.49 42.52 -27.62
N PHE A 298 16.70 43.56 -27.33
CA PHE A 298 17.04 44.94 -27.74
C PHE A 298 18.37 45.44 -27.16
N ARG A 299 18.73 45.01 -25.94
CA ARG A 299 20.00 45.35 -25.32
C ARG A 299 21.22 44.83 -26.10
N ARG A 300 21.08 43.72 -26.83
CA ARG A 300 22.17 43.10 -27.61
C ARG A 300 22.56 43.93 -28.84
N ASN A 301 21.69 44.85 -29.27
CA ASN A 301 21.92 45.68 -30.47
C ASN A 301 23.00 46.76 -30.26
N PHE A 302 23.37 47.07 -29.01
CA PHE A 302 24.26 48.18 -28.66
C PHE A 302 25.55 47.74 -27.94
N PRO A 303 26.36 46.82 -28.48
CA PRO A 303 27.52 46.23 -27.78
C PRO A 303 28.67 47.22 -27.50
N ASN A 304 28.72 48.37 -28.17
CA ASN A 304 29.75 49.41 -27.99
C ASN A 304 29.20 50.75 -27.46
N HIS A 305 27.90 50.82 -27.15
CA HIS A 305 27.22 52.05 -26.69
C HIS A 305 26.55 51.79 -25.34
N PRO A 306 27.29 51.88 -24.22
CA PRO A 306 26.74 51.65 -22.87
C PRO A 306 25.60 52.61 -22.51
N GLU A 307 25.65 53.86 -22.99
CA GLU A 307 24.63 54.89 -22.80
C GLU A 307 23.29 54.51 -23.44
N PHE A 308 23.30 53.88 -24.62
CA PHE A 308 22.08 53.41 -25.28
C PHE A 308 21.52 52.15 -24.61
N ARG A 309 22.40 51.26 -24.11
CA ARG A 309 21.97 50.12 -23.30
C ARG A 309 21.27 50.55 -22.03
N GLN A 310 21.83 51.53 -21.31
CA GLN A 310 21.21 52.04 -20.09
C GLN A 310 19.82 52.62 -20.35
N ARG A 311 19.66 53.39 -21.44
CA ARG A 311 18.35 53.95 -21.83
C ARG A 311 17.31 52.86 -22.15
N ILE A 312 17.71 51.79 -22.83
CA ILE A 312 16.85 50.64 -23.10
C ILE A 312 16.51 49.89 -21.81
N ASP A 313 17.49 49.66 -20.93
CA ASP A 313 17.29 48.97 -19.65
C ASP A 313 16.34 49.75 -18.72
N ASP A 314 16.46 51.07 -18.66
CA ASP A 314 15.56 51.92 -17.88
C ASP A 314 14.13 51.92 -18.43
N ALA A 315 13.97 52.01 -19.75
CA ALA A 315 12.67 51.92 -20.41
C ALA A 315 12.03 50.54 -20.21
N LEU A 316 12.79 49.45 -20.38
CA LEU A 316 12.34 48.08 -20.13
C LEU A 316 11.87 47.90 -18.68
N LYS A 317 12.62 48.45 -17.72
CA LYS A 317 12.28 48.38 -16.30
C LYS A 317 11.00 49.13 -15.99
N ALA A 318 10.79 50.30 -16.59
CA ALA A 318 9.58 51.09 -16.43
C ALA A 318 8.34 50.35 -16.96
N GLU A 319 8.40 49.85 -18.21
CA GLU A 319 7.29 49.10 -18.83
C GLU A 319 6.98 47.80 -18.07
N ARG A 320 8.01 47.05 -17.64
CA ARG A 320 7.82 45.84 -16.82
C ARG A 320 7.10 46.13 -15.51
N LYS A 321 7.41 47.25 -14.86
CA LYS A 321 6.77 47.63 -13.59
C LYS A 321 5.26 47.83 -13.79
N VAL A 322 4.87 48.59 -14.82
CA VAL A 322 3.46 48.85 -15.15
C VAL A 322 2.72 47.54 -15.45
N LEU A 323 3.26 46.72 -16.36
CA LEU A 323 2.61 45.46 -16.75
C LEU A 323 2.55 44.44 -15.60
N LEU A 324 3.54 44.41 -14.70
CA LEU A 324 3.48 43.53 -13.51
C LEU A 324 2.44 44.00 -12.51
N ASP A 325 2.20 45.30 -12.37
CA ASP A 325 1.16 45.83 -11.49
C ASP A 325 -0.24 45.52 -12.06
N GLU A 326 -0.45 45.67 -13.37
CA GLU A 326 -1.70 45.25 -14.04
C GLU A 326 -1.95 43.74 -13.90
N LYS A 327 -0.92 42.94 -14.14
CA LYS A 327 -0.97 41.47 -14.04
C LYS A 327 -1.42 40.95 -12.68
N LYS A 328 -1.08 41.63 -11.57
CA LYS A 328 -1.47 41.23 -10.21
C LYS A 328 -2.98 41.21 -10.00
N HIS A 329 -3.73 41.95 -10.81
CA HIS A 329 -5.19 42.06 -10.73
C HIS A 329 -5.92 41.09 -11.68
N LEU A 330 -5.19 40.21 -12.36
CA LEU A 330 -5.72 39.26 -13.33
C LEU A 330 -5.51 37.80 -12.88
N SER A 331 -6.49 36.96 -13.20
CA SER A 331 -6.49 35.51 -12.96
C SER A 331 -7.14 34.80 -14.15
N GLU A 332 -7.01 33.48 -14.27
CA GLU A 332 -7.64 32.74 -15.39
C GLU A 332 -9.17 32.83 -15.42
N SER A 333 -9.79 33.14 -14.29
CA SER A 333 -11.24 33.39 -14.20
C SER A 333 -11.62 34.86 -14.45
N SER A 334 -10.66 35.71 -14.79
CA SER A 334 -10.94 37.09 -15.15
C SER A 334 -11.74 37.16 -16.47
N PRO A 335 -12.61 38.16 -16.63
CA PRO A 335 -13.31 38.39 -17.89
C PRO A 335 -12.35 38.47 -19.09
N GLN A 336 -12.73 37.87 -20.22
CA GLN A 336 -11.86 37.74 -21.39
C GLN A 336 -11.44 39.10 -21.97
N ASP A 337 -12.34 40.08 -21.94
CA ASP A 337 -12.07 41.48 -22.34
C ASP A 337 -10.89 42.09 -21.56
N LYS A 338 -10.77 41.78 -20.26
CA LYS A 338 -9.64 42.24 -19.44
C LYS A 338 -8.33 41.51 -19.76
N ILE A 339 -8.40 40.24 -20.16
CA ILE A 339 -7.23 39.48 -20.60
C ILE A 339 -6.74 40.02 -21.96
N ASP A 340 -7.67 40.34 -22.86
CA ASP A 340 -7.38 40.93 -24.17
C ASP A 340 -6.80 42.35 -24.03
N GLU A 341 -7.33 43.16 -23.12
CA GLU A 341 -6.78 44.48 -22.78
C GLU A 341 -5.33 44.37 -22.28
N PHE A 342 -5.06 43.45 -21.36
CA PHE A 342 -3.70 43.20 -20.88
C PHE A 342 -2.73 42.73 -21.98
N GLN A 343 -3.22 41.91 -22.91
CA GLN A 343 -2.44 41.51 -24.09
C GLN A 343 -2.13 42.69 -25.00
N ASN A 344 -3.10 43.58 -25.23
CA ASN A 344 -2.88 44.80 -26.01
C ASN A 344 -1.88 45.72 -25.32
N ASN A 345 -1.96 45.91 -24.00
CA ASN A 345 -0.99 46.70 -23.25
C ASN A 345 0.43 46.14 -23.35
N CYS A 346 0.58 44.81 -23.29
CA CYS A 346 1.87 44.14 -23.51
C CYS A 346 2.42 44.39 -24.93
N ASN A 347 1.56 44.35 -25.95
CA ASN A 347 1.98 44.62 -27.34
C ASN A 347 2.36 46.09 -27.54
N GLU A 348 1.58 47.03 -27.00
CA GLU A 348 1.86 48.46 -27.05
C GLU A 348 3.18 48.81 -26.35
N ALA A 349 3.43 48.25 -25.16
CA ALA A 349 4.70 48.39 -24.47
C ALA A 349 5.87 47.86 -25.30
N TYR A 350 5.70 46.72 -25.98
CA TYR A 350 6.70 46.19 -26.89
C TYR A 350 6.97 47.15 -28.06
N TYR A 351 5.94 47.70 -28.70
CA TYR A 351 6.10 48.62 -29.82
C TYR A 351 6.77 49.94 -29.42
N ARG A 352 6.46 50.48 -28.22
CA ARG A 352 7.17 51.65 -27.67
C ARG A 352 8.66 51.38 -27.50
N LEU A 353 9.02 50.22 -26.95
CA LEU A 353 10.41 49.80 -26.78
C LEU A 353 11.11 49.56 -28.12
N GLN A 354 10.40 48.98 -29.10
CA GLN A 354 10.91 48.77 -30.44
C GLN A 354 11.21 50.11 -31.13
N ALA A 355 10.29 51.07 -31.09
CA ALA A 355 10.48 52.40 -31.65
C ALA A 355 11.64 53.15 -30.99
N LEU A 356 11.83 52.98 -29.67
CA LEU A 356 13.00 53.52 -28.97
C LEU A 356 14.29 52.86 -29.46
N ASN A 357 14.30 51.53 -29.58
CA ASN A 357 15.43 50.77 -30.08
C ASN A 357 15.80 51.21 -31.51
N GLU A 358 14.83 51.37 -32.41
CA GLU A 358 15.05 51.86 -33.78
C GLU A 358 15.64 53.27 -33.81
N LYS A 359 15.07 54.22 -33.04
CA LYS A 359 15.61 55.59 -32.92
C LYS A 359 17.03 55.65 -32.37
N LEU A 360 17.40 54.72 -31.50
CA LEU A 360 18.77 54.63 -30.96
C LEU A 360 19.72 53.97 -31.97
N MET A 361 19.23 53.03 -32.79
CA MET A 361 20.00 52.42 -33.88
C MET A 361 20.31 53.43 -34.99
N GLU A 362 19.42 54.38 -35.29
CA GLU A 362 19.67 55.46 -36.26
C GLU A 362 20.71 56.49 -35.78
N LYS A 363 20.95 56.55 -34.45
CA LYS A 363 21.91 57.46 -33.80
C LYS A 363 23.24 56.79 -33.44
N ARG A 364 23.33 55.49 -33.70
CA ARG A 364 24.54 54.67 -33.54
C ARG A 364 25.48 54.95 -34.71
#